data_AF-A0A428U8Z9-F1
#
_entry.id   AF-A0A428U8Z9-F1
#
_cell.length_a   1.000
_cell.length_b   1.000
_cell.length_c   1.000
_cell.angle_alpha   90.00
_cell.angle_beta   90.00
_cell.angle_gamma   90.00
#
_symmetry.space_group_name_H-M   'P 1'
#
loop_
_entity.id
_entity.type
_entity.pdbx_description
1 polymer ?
#
loop_
_entity_poly.entity_id
_entity_poly.type
_entity_poly.pdbx_seq_one_letter_code
_entity_poly.pdbx_strand_id
1 'polypeptide(L)'
;MATLVIVEVCDGGFDAAEMHLKGVYNLFRLGGGYDSFKDQFILCKSINLADIQVATALGQGLVFPLMQTDQPQLLPTILEHPFDPPLHDSVTSGSHYCSWIFTQLRQLLLATQSSTISVDDQRTLLNIVDYSTLRHLYTGFTDTSYTGRRSRALVLAAQVFMYLTLRQVPPRSPLICRMCDRLRRMMEVDQPGGIWADHGEAMLWVAFIGLLGTEGKWFLHHFKSTVQALQKEIFSGNDGIVGIFSSFLWDEALCPQLLARLEDPGVFNEA
;
A
#
# COMPACT_ATOMS: atom_id res chain seq x y z
N MET A 1 1.43 13.51 -23.01
CA MET A 1 2.56 13.48 -22.06
C MET A 1 2.22 12.71 -20.79
N ALA A 2 1.18 13.04 -20.02
CA ALA A 2 0.80 12.26 -18.82
C ALA A 2 0.53 10.76 -19.12
N THR A 3 -0.13 10.45 -20.24
CA THR A 3 -0.32 9.05 -20.68
C THR A 3 1.00 8.34 -20.98
N LEU A 4 2.00 9.03 -21.51
CA LEU A 4 3.34 8.44 -21.75
C LEU A 4 4.01 8.08 -20.43
N VAL A 5 3.89 8.95 -19.41
CA VAL A 5 4.38 8.64 -18.05
C VAL A 5 3.78 7.33 -17.54
N ILE A 6 2.46 7.16 -17.67
CA ILE A 6 1.74 5.97 -17.19
C ILE A 6 2.22 4.71 -17.91
N VAL A 7 2.36 4.77 -19.24
CA VAL A 7 2.86 3.63 -20.05
C VAL A 7 4.28 3.25 -19.62
N GLU A 8 5.18 4.22 -19.50
CA GLU A 8 6.55 3.98 -19.07
C GLU A 8 6.62 3.34 -17.67
N VAL A 9 5.77 3.75 -16.72
CA VAL A 9 5.71 3.10 -15.40
C VAL A 9 5.26 1.64 -15.52
N CYS A 10 4.24 1.36 -16.33
CA CYS A 10 3.77 -0.02 -16.55
C CYS A 10 4.86 -0.91 -17.16
N ASP A 11 5.66 -0.37 -18.07
CA ASP A 11 6.75 -1.08 -18.76
C ASP A 11 8.04 -1.15 -17.90
N GLY A 12 8.07 -0.50 -16.74
CA GLY A 12 9.25 -0.43 -15.88
C GLY A 12 10.31 0.60 -16.31
N GLY A 13 10.01 1.43 -17.32
CA GLY A 13 10.79 2.57 -17.80
C GLY A 13 10.77 3.77 -16.84
N PHE A 14 11.09 3.55 -15.57
CA PHE A 14 10.86 4.54 -14.51
C PHE A 14 11.67 5.84 -14.66
N ASP A 15 12.88 5.77 -15.23
CA ASP A 15 13.69 6.96 -15.49
C ASP A 15 13.08 7.82 -16.62
N ALA A 16 12.56 7.16 -17.66
CA ALA A 16 11.83 7.82 -18.74
C ALA A 16 10.52 8.43 -18.23
N ALA A 17 9.78 7.69 -17.39
CA ALA A 17 8.57 8.19 -16.73
C ALA A 17 8.86 9.46 -15.91
N GLU A 18 9.96 9.50 -15.15
CA GLU A 18 10.39 10.67 -14.39
C GLU A 18 10.69 11.87 -15.30
N MET A 19 11.44 11.66 -16.39
CA MET A 19 11.75 12.71 -17.36
C MET A 19 10.48 13.27 -18.02
N HIS A 20 9.54 12.40 -18.40
CA HIS A 20 8.25 12.81 -18.95
C HIS A 20 7.43 13.61 -17.93
N LEU A 21 7.41 13.19 -16.66
CA LEU A 21 6.70 13.92 -15.60
C LEU A 21 7.31 15.30 -15.34
N LYS A 22 8.65 15.42 -15.34
CA LYS A 22 9.35 16.72 -15.29
C LYS A 22 8.95 17.62 -16.46
N GLY A 23 8.81 17.06 -17.66
CA GLY A 23 8.27 17.78 -18.82
C GLY A 23 6.84 18.28 -18.61
N VAL A 24 5.96 17.44 -18.08
CA VAL A 24 4.57 17.83 -17.71
C VAL A 24 4.58 18.97 -16.68
N TYR A 25 5.44 18.88 -15.66
CA TYR A 25 5.56 19.90 -14.62
C TYR A 25 6.01 21.25 -15.17
N ASN A 26 6.99 21.26 -16.08
CA ASN A 26 7.45 22.49 -16.73
C ASN A 26 6.33 23.14 -17.55
N LEU A 27 5.57 22.36 -18.33
CA LEU A 27 4.42 22.86 -19.09
C LEU A 27 3.31 23.39 -18.18
N PHE A 28 3.02 22.67 -17.09
CA PHE A 28 2.04 23.08 -16.10
C PHE A 28 2.40 24.43 -15.48
N ARG A 29 3.67 24.63 -15.10
CA ARG A 29 4.15 25.90 -14.55
C ARG A 29 4.14 27.04 -15.56
N LEU A 30 4.62 26.79 -16.78
CA LEU A 30 4.62 27.80 -17.85
C LEU A 30 3.20 28.22 -18.25
N GLY A 31 2.24 27.29 -18.15
CA GLY A 31 0.83 27.55 -18.43
C GLY A 31 0.08 28.33 -17.35
N GLY A 32 0.74 28.75 -16.26
CA GLY A 32 0.12 29.48 -15.14
C GLY A 32 -0.31 28.59 -13.96
N GLY A 33 0.10 27.33 -13.94
CA GLY A 33 -0.14 26.42 -12.82
C GLY A 33 -1.61 26.04 -12.65
N TYR A 34 -1.99 25.69 -11.42
CA TYR A 34 -3.30 25.11 -11.11
C TYR A 34 -4.47 25.98 -11.59
N ASP A 35 -4.38 27.30 -11.40
CA ASP A 35 -5.48 28.22 -11.72
C ASP A 35 -5.86 28.22 -13.21
N SER A 36 -4.90 27.96 -14.09
CA SER A 36 -5.12 27.87 -15.54
C SER A 36 -5.72 26.54 -16.00
N PHE A 37 -5.57 25.48 -15.21
CA PHE A 37 -5.97 24.12 -15.58
C PHE A 37 -7.11 23.56 -14.73
N LYS A 38 -7.55 24.27 -13.69
CA LYS A 38 -8.56 23.79 -12.75
C LYS A 38 -9.85 23.31 -13.43
N ASP A 39 -10.30 23.96 -14.50
CA ASP A 39 -11.53 23.57 -15.20
C ASP A 39 -11.32 22.38 -16.15
N GLN A 40 -10.08 21.93 -16.34
CA GLN A 40 -9.72 20.80 -17.21
C GLN A 40 -9.65 19.50 -16.40
N PHE A 41 -10.82 18.98 -16.05
CA PHE A 41 -10.98 17.81 -15.17
C PHE A 41 -10.15 16.58 -15.60
N ILE A 42 -10.26 16.17 -16.87
CA ILE A 42 -9.56 15.00 -17.40
C ILE A 42 -8.04 15.19 -17.37
N LEU A 43 -7.56 16.40 -17.67
CA LEU A 43 -6.14 16.72 -17.62
C LEU A 43 -5.62 16.64 -16.19
N CYS A 44 -6.30 17.27 -15.24
CA CYS A 44 -5.94 17.23 -13.82
C CYS A 44 -5.88 15.80 -13.28
N LYS A 45 -6.90 14.98 -13.58
CA LYS A 45 -6.92 13.56 -13.18
C LYS A 45 -5.76 12.77 -13.80
N SER A 46 -5.43 13.04 -15.06
CA SER A 46 -4.32 12.38 -15.76
C SER A 46 -2.96 12.77 -15.16
N ILE A 47 -2.79 14.04 -14.78
CA ILE A 47 -1.56 14.51 -14.11
C ILE A 47 -1.44 13.89 -12.72
N ASN A 48 -2.52 13.90 -11.92
CA ASN A 48 -2.52 13.27 -10.60
C ASN A 48 -2.13 11.80 -10.68
N LEU A 49 -2.72 11.04 -11.61
CA LEU A 49 -2.43 9.62 -11.77
C LEU A 49 -0.97 9.39 -12.19
N ALA A 50 -0.46 10.18 -13.14
CA ALA A 50 0.93 10.09 -13.58
C ALA A 50 1.91 10.40 -12.44
N ASP A 51 1.65 11.45 -11.66
CA ASP A 51 2.48 11.83 -10.50
C ASP A 51 2.46 10.74 -9.43
N ILE A 52 1.27 10.24 -9.05
CA ILE A 52 1.11 9.13 -8.09
C ILE A 52 1.89 7.91 -8.56
N GLN A 53 1.77 7.51 -9.83
CA GLN A 53 2.46 6.32 -10.33
C GLN A 53 3.99 6.47 -10.32
N VAL A 54 4.52 7.62 -10.70
CA VAL A 54 5.97 7.89 -10.65
C VAL A 54 6.46 8.00 -9.20
N ALA A 55 5.74 8.71 -8.34
CA ALA A 55 6.05 8.84 -6.93
C ALA A 55 6.07 7.46 -6.24
N THR A 56 5.09 6.61 -6.53
CA THR A 56 5.08 5.21 -6.07
C THR A 56 6.23 4.42 -6.68
N ALA A 57 6.50 4.52 -7.97
CA ALA A 57 7.59 3.77 -8.60
C ALA A 57 8.96 4.12 -8.00
N LEU A 58 9.24 5.41 -7.83
CA LEU A 58 10.55 5.91 -7.40
C LEU A 58 10.69 5.97 -5.87
N GLY A 59 9.57 6.04 -5.14
CA GLY A 59 9.56 6.10 -3.68
C GLY A 59 9.94 7.49 -3.20
N GLN A 60 9.23 8.48 -3.73
CA GLN A 60 9.49 9.89 -3.49
C GLN A 60 8.20 10.66 -3.24
N GLY A 61 8.34 11.91 -2.79
CA GLY A 61 7.21 12.81 -2.64
C GLY A 61 6.59 13.19 -3.98
N LEU A 62 5.32 13.55 -3.93
CA LEU A 62 4.56 14.02 -5.09
C LEU A 62 5.03 15.41 -5.52
N VAL A 63 4.97 15.66 -6.83
CA VAL A 63 5.42 16.93 -7.43
C VAL A 63 4.26 17.92 -7.56
N PHE A 64 3.05 17.41 -7.78
CA PHE A 64 1.85 18.22 -7.93
C PHE A 64 1.00 18.16 -6.65
N PRO A 65 0.32 19.26 -6.28
CA PRO A 65 -0.77 19.16 -5.32
C PRO A 65 -1.87 18.26 -5.91
N LEU A 66 -2.62 17.56 -5.06
CA LEU A 66 -3.77 16.81 -5.55
C LEU A 66 -4.81 17.77 -6.13
N MET A 67 -5.02 17.70 -7.45
CA MET A 67 -5.95 18.58 -8.18
C MET A 67 -7.32 17.93 -8.29
N GLN A 68 -8.40 18.72 -8.36
CA GLN A 68 -9.75 18.21 -8.61
C GLN A 68 -10.17 17.11 -7.62
N THR A 69 -10.13 17.44 -6.33
CA THR A 69 -10.54 16.58 -5.22
C THR A 69 -12.01 16.73 -4.89
N ASP A 70 -12.91 16.72 -5.87
CA ASP A 70 -14.34 16.59 -5.57
C ASP A 70 -14.49 15.26 -4.83
N GLN A 71 -14.45 15.32 -3.50
CA GLN A 71 -14.31 14.15 -2.65
C GLN A 71 -15.60 13.37 -2.84
N PRO A 72 -15.54 12.18 -3.45
CA PRO A 72 -16.73 11.37 -3.57
C PRO A 72 -17.22 11.11 -2.16
N GLN A 73 -18.48 11.46 -1.88
CA GLN A 73 -19.04 11.19 -0.57
C GLN A 73 -19.19 9.67 -0.45
N LEU A 74 -18.35 9.07 0.39
CA LEU A 74 -18.59 7.70 0.83
C LEU A 74 -19.96 7.65 1.51
N LEU A 75 -20.71 6.59 1.22
CA LEU A 75 -22.00 6.39 1.87
C LEU A 75 -21.79 6.32 3.40
N PRO A 76 -22.70 6.89 4.21
CA PRO A 76 -22.62 6.79 5.67
C PRO A 76 -22.47 5.34 6.14
N THR A 77 -23.11 4.39 5.44
CA THR A 77 -23.01 2.96 5.73
C THR A 77 -21.59 2.38 5.61
N ILE A 78 -20.72 2.98 4.80
CA ILE A 78 -19.31 2.60 4.66
C ILE A 78 -18.46 3.35 5.70
N LEU A 79 -18.78 4.62 5.94
CA LEU A 79 -18.06 5.46 6.91
C LEU A 79 -18.25 4.97 8.35
N GLU A 80 -19.47 4.58 8.69
CA GLU A 80 -19.90 4.14 10.01
C GLU A 80 -19.83 2.61 10.17
N HIS A 81 -19.33 1.89 9.15
CA HIS A 81 -19.24 0.44 9.22
C HIS A 81 -18.33 0.01 10.39
N PRO A 82 -18.84 -0.77 11.36
CA PRO A 82 -18.01 -1.31 12.42
C PRO A 82 -17.12 -2.39 11.83
N PHE A 83 -15.80 -2.18 11.86
CA PHE A 83 -14.89 -3.22 11.38
C PHE A 83 -14.84 -4.38 12.37
N ASP A 84 -15.09 -5.57 11.85
CA ASP A 84 -14.92 -6.83 12.55
C ASP A 84 -13.97 -7.73 11.72
N PRO A 85 -12.75 -8.02 12.20
CA PRO A 85 -12.16 -7.58 13.47
C PRO A 85 -11.75 -6.09 13.47
N PRO A 86 -11.58 -5.46 14.65
CA PRO A 86 -11.02 -4.11 14.76
C PRO A 86 -9.60 -4.03 14.18
N LEU A 87 -9.09 -2.81 14.01
CA LEU A 87 -7.71 -2.62 13.57
C LEU A 87 -6.73 -3.13 14.63
N HIS A 88 -5.71 -3.84 14.17
CA HIS A 88 -4.68 -4.41 15.02
C HIS A 88 -3.96 -3.35 15.88
N ASP A 89 -3.57 -3.71 17.10
CA ASP A 89 -2.89 -2.81 18.03
C ASP A 89 -1.58 -2.24 17.48
N SER A 90 -0.89 -3.00 16.62
CA SER A 90 0.35 -2.52 15.97
C SER A 90 0.11 -1.36 14.99
N VAL A 91 -1.11 -1.27 14.43
CA VAL A 91 -1.54 -0.17 13.56
C VAL A 91 -1.97 1.03 14.40
N THR A 92 -2.79 0.82 15.42
CA THR A 92 -3.33 1.88 16.28
C THR A 92 -2.24 2.52 17.15
N SER A 93 -1.27 1.74 17.63
CA SER A 93 -0.10 2.21 18.40
C SER A 93 1.01 2.81 17.53
N GLY A 94 0.97 2.64 16.20
CA GLY A 94 2.01 3.12 15.30
C GLY A 94 1.99 4.64 15.14
N SER A 95 0.95 5.16 14.51
CA SER A 95 0.70 6.60 14.46
C SER A 95 -0.75 6.87 14.09
N HIS A 96 -1.26 8.06 14.43
CA HIS A 96 -2.58 8.50 13.99
C HIS A 96 -2.74 8.41 12.47
N TYR A 97 -1.69 8.75 11.71
CA TYR A 97 -1.71 8.66 10.26
C TYR A 97 -1.74 7.21 9.75
N CYS A 98 -1.01 6.29 10.39
CA CYS A 98 -1.07 4.87 10.06
C CYS A 98 -2.47 4.33 10.27
N SER A 99 -3.05 4.56 11.45
CA SER A 99 -4.42 4.13 11.74
C SER A 99 -5.43 4.71 10.75
N TRP A 100 -5.29 5.99 10.41
CA TRP A 100 -6.17 6.66 9.45
C TRP A 100 -6.05 6.05 8.04
N ILE A 101 -4.83 5.77 7.54
CA ILE A 101 -4.62 5.13 6.23
C ILE A 101 -5.25 3.74 6.20
N PHE A 102 -5.05 2.92 7.23
CA PHE A 102 -5.64 1.58 7.30
C PHE A 102 -7.17 1.63 7.35
N THR A 103 -7.75 2.55 8.12
CA THR A 103 -9.20 2.81 8.12
C THR A 103 -9.71 3.15 6.72
N GLN A 104 -9.04 4.08 6.02
CA GLN A 104 -9.43 4.46 4.66
C GLN A 104 -9.35 3.29 3.68
N LEU A 105 -8.31 2.46 3.78
CA LEU A 105 -8.15 1.27 2.93
C LEU A 105 -9.24 0.21 3.19
N ARG A 106 -9.62 -0.01 4.44
CA ARG A 106 -10.75 -0.91 4.77
C ARG A 106 -12.08 -0.36 4.25
N GLN A 107 -12.34 0.94 4.40
CA GLN A 107 -13.52 1.59 3.82
C GLN A 107 -13.52 1.43 2.29
N LEU A 108 -12.35 1.53 1.67
CA LEU A 108 -12.22 1.40 0.22
C LEU A 108 -12.45 -0.04 -0.25
N LEU A 109 -11.99 -1.06 0.49
CA LEU A 109 -12.32 -2.46 0.21
C LEU A 109 -13.84 -2.67 0.21
N LEU A 110 -14.54 -2.18 1.24
CA LEU A 110 -16.01 -2.23 1.30
C LEU A 110 -16.66 -1.46 0.14
N ALA A 111 -16.13 -0.30 -0.19
CA ALA A 111 -16.62 0.52 -1.31
C ALA A 111 -16.47 -0.18 -2.66
N THR A 112 -15.38 -0.92 -2.88
CA THR A 112 -15.17 -1.69 -4.13
C THR A 112 -16.10 -2.89 -4.27
N GLN A 113 -16.58 -3.43 -3.15
CA GLN A 113 -17.57 -4.51 -3.14
C GLN A 113 -19.01 -3.98 -3.28
N SER A 114 -19.21 -2.68 -3.10
CA SER A 114 -20.52 -2.05 -3.19
C SER A 114 -20.89 -1.73 -4.65
N SER A 115 -22.10 -2.12 -5.05
CA SER A 115 -22.65 -1.78 -6.37
C SER A 115 -23.16 -0.35 -6.51
N THR A 116 -23.15 0.42 -5.42
CA THR A 116 -23.74 1.77 -5.36
C THR A 116 -22.76 2.89 -5.69
N ILE A 117 -21.45 2.65 -5.56
CA ILE A 117 -20.42 3.65 -5.83
C ILE A 117 -20.00 3.52 -7.30
N SER A 118 -19.97 4.65 -8.01
CA SER A 118 -19.55 4.65 -9.41
C SER A 118 -18.07 4.30 -9.54
N VAL A 119 -17.68 3.74 -10.69
CA VAL A 119 -16.28 3.40 -10.96
C VAL A 119 -15.37 4.64 -10.91
N ASP A 120 -15.86 5.80 -11.33
CA ASP A 120 -15.09 7.04 -11.31
C ASP A 120 -14.91 7.61 -9.90
N ASP A 121 -15.90 7.41 -9.02
CA ASP A 121 -15.79 7.73 -7.59
C ASP A 121 -14.80 6.79 -6.90
N GLN A 122 -14.87 5.48 -7.16
CA GLN A 122 -13.90 4.50 -6.66
C GLN A 122 -12.46 4.87 -7.07
N ARG A 123 -12.24 5.25 -8.33
CA ARG A 123 -10.93 5.72 -8.82
C ARG A 123 -10.47 7.00 -8.12
N THR A 124 -11.38 7.92 -7.87
CA THR A 124 -11.08 9.19 -7.20
C THR A 124 -10.69 8.93 -5.74
N LEU A 125 -11.44 8.08 -5.03
CA LEU A 125 -11.13 7.62 -3.67
C LEU A 125 -9.78 6.90 -3.61
N LEU A 126 -9.52 5.99 -4.55
CA LEU A 126 -8.20 5.32 -4.68
C LEU A 126 -7.07 6.34 -4.79
N ASN A 127 -7.20 7.34 -5.66
CA ASN A 127 -6.18 8.36 -5.83
C ASN A 127 -5.99 9.23 -4.58
N ILE A 128 -7.06 9.53 -3.83
CA ILE A 128 -6.98 10.27 -2.55
C ILE A 128 -6.22 9.47 -1.49
N VAL A 129 -6.53 8.18 -1.37
CA VAL A 129 -5.86 7.29 -0.40
C VAL A 129 -4.40 7.09 -0.78
N ASP A 130 -4.10 6.88 -2.07
CA ASP A 130 -2.73 6.74 -2.57
C ASP A 130 -1.91 8.03 -2.37
N TYR A 131 -2.49 9.18 -2.69
CA TYR A 131 -1.89 10.49 -2.42
C TYR A 131 -1.52 10.65 -0.94
N SER A 132 -2.45 10.31 -0.05
CA SER A 132 -2.25 10.47 1.39
C SER A 132 -1.24 9.46 1.94
N THR A 133 -1.20 8.26 1.37
CA THR A 133 -0.21 7.21 1.66
C THR A 133 1.19 7.67 1.26
N LEU A 134 1.36 8.16 0.03
CA LEU A 134 2.63 8.72 -0.46
C LEU A 134 3.10 9.92 0.36
N ARG A 135 2.17 10.79 0.74
CA ARG A 135 2.46 11.93 1.62
C ARG A 135 2.99 11.45 2.97
N HIS A 136 2.36 10.46 3.59
CA HIS A 136 2.84 9.89 4.84
C HIS A 136 4.22 9.23 4.70
N LEU A 137 4.46 8.50 3.61
CA LEU A 137 5.73 7.81 3.41
C LEU A 137 6.90 8.75 3.10
N TYR A 138 6.66 9.82 2.32
CA TYR A 138 7.75 10.53 1.64
C TYR A 138 7.77 12.06 1.85
N THR A 139 6.81 12.66 2.54
CA THR A 139 6.90 14.09 2.91
C THR A 139 7.08 14.30 4.41
N GLY A 140 8.15 15.01 4.78
CA GLY A 140 8.25 15.67 6.09
C GLY A 140 8.58 14.79 7.29
N PHE A 141 9.02 13.54 7.10
CA PHE A 141 9.27 12.64 8.24
C PHE A 141 10.77 12.44 8.56
N THR A 142 11.24 13.21 9.54
CA THR A 142 12.52 13.00 10.25
C THR A 142 12.40 12.03 11.43
N ASP A 143 11.24 11.41 11.65
CA ASP A 143 11.01 10.54 12.81
C ASP A 143 11.76 9.20 12.68
N THR A 144 12.92 9.12 13.32
CA THR A 144 13.76 7.92 13.37
C THR A 144 13.39 6.97 14.52
N SER A 145 12.31 7.25 15.26
CA SER A 145 11.86 6.38 16.36
C SER A 145 11.48 4.99 15.84
N TYR A 146 11.52 3.99 16.73
CA TYR A 146 11.10 2.63 16.38
C TYR A 146 9.64 2.59 15.94
N THR A 147 8.77 3.29 16.66
CA THR A 147 7.34 3.40 16.33
C THR A 147 7.11 4.06 14.98
N GLY A 148 7.79 5.17 14.69
CA GLY A 148 7.71 5.86 13.40
C GLY A 148 8.19 5.00 12.24
N ARG A 149 9.28 4.25 12.41
CA ARG A 149 9.77 3.31 11.40
C ARG A 149 8.83 2.12 11.19
N ARG A 150 8.27 1.54 12.26
CA ARG A 150 7.22 0.50 12.18
C ARG A 150 5.99 1.00 11.42
N SER A 151 5.50 2.19 11.77
CA SER A 151 4.38 2.85 11.09
C SER A 151 4.64 2.97 9.59
N ARG A 152 5.84 3.40 9.17
CA ARG A 152 6.20 3.49 7.76
C ARG A 152 6.25 2.13 7.07
N ALA A 153 6.81 1.10 7.73
CA ALA A 153 6.86 -0.25 7.17
C ALA A 153 5.46 -0.83 6.97
N LEU A 154 4.56 -0.63 7.95
CA LEU A 154 3.15 -1.01 7.85
C LEU A 154 2.44 -0.28 6.71
N VAL A 155 2.63 1.04 6.58
CA VAL A 155 2.01 1.82 5.51
C VAL A 155 2.57 1.46 4.13
N LEU A 156 3.86 1.15 4.03
CA LEU A 156 4.48 0.70 2.79
C LEU A 156 3.96 -0.68 2.37
N ALA A 157 3.77 -1.60 3.33
CA ALA A 157 3.10 -2.87 3.08
C ALA A 157 1.63 -2.66 2.68
N ALA A 158 0.90 -1.77 3.36
CA ALA A 158 -0.47 -1.41 2.98
C ALA A 158 -0.54 -0.83 1.56
N GLN A 159 0.46 -0.07 1.13
CA GLN A 159 0.57 0.41 -0.24
C GLN A 159 0.76 -0.74 -1.24
N VAL A 160 1.63 -1.72 -0.93
CA VAL A 160 1.79 -2.93 -1.76
C VAL A 160 0.47 -3.70 -1.86
N PHE A 161 -0.21 -3.91 -0.73
CA PHE A 161 -1.53 -4.55 -0.68
C PHE A 161 -2.51 -3.81 -1.59
N MET A 162 -2.67 -2.50 -1.42
CA MET A 162 -3.57 -1.67 -2.26
C MET A 162 -3.25 -1.83 -3.75
N TYR A 163 -1.98 -1.89 -4.13
CA TYR A 163 -1.63 -2.04 -5.54
C TYR A 163 -1.97 -3.42 -6.10
N LEU A 164 -1.84 -4.48 -5.30
CA LEU A 164 -2.17 -5.84 -5.70
C LEU A 164 -3.68 -6.09 -5.73
N THR A 165 -4.42 -5.60 -4.73
CA THR A 165 -5.83 -5.95 -4.53
C THR A 165 -6.77 -4.92 -5.15
N LEU A 166 -6.56 -3.63 -4.88
CA LEU A 166 -7.46 -2.57 -5.30
C LEU A 166 -7.10 -1.99 -6.67
N ARG A 167 -5.79 -1.80 -6.97
CA ARG A 167 -5.34 -1.39 -8.30
C ARG A 167 -5.13 -2.56 -9.26
N GLN A 168 -5.17 -3.80 -8.76
CA GLN A 168 -5.04 -5.03 -9.54
C GLN A 168 -3.78 -5.07 -10.41
N VAL A 169 -2.69 -4.48 -9.93
CA VAL A 169 -1.40 -4.53 -10.60
C VAL A 169 -0.86 -5.97 -10.48
N PRO A 170 -0.46 -6.61 -11.60
CA PRO A 170 0.02 -7.99 -11.55
C PRO A 170 1.17 -8.15 -10.55
N PRO A 171 1.15 -9.24 -9.74
CA PRO A 171 2.30 -9.63 -8.93
C PRO A 171 3.54 -9.73 -9.81
N ARG A 172 4.72 -9.42 -9.26
CA ARG A 172 6.02 -9.43 -9.98
C ARG A 172 6.16 -8.42 -11.12
N SER A 173 5.18 -7.56 -11.36
CA SER A 173 5.40 -6.42 -12.25
C SER A 173 6.59 -5.58 -11.74
N PRO A 174 7.30 -4.86 -12.63
CA PRO A 174 8.45 -4.03 -12.22
C PRO A 174 8.11 -3.08 -11.06
N LEU A 175 6.89 -2.54 -11.06
CA LEU A 175 6.40 -1.65 -10.01
C LEU A 175 6.28 -2.36 -8.66
N ILE A 176 5.59 -3.51 -8.61
CA ILE A 176 5.43 -4.29 -7.38
C ILE A 176 6.78 -4.76 -6.85
N CYS A 177 7.66 -5.28 -7.71
CA CYS A 177 9.01 -5.68 -7.33
C CYS A 177 9.77 -4.54 -6.65
N ARG A 178 9.72 -3.33 -7.22
CA ARG A 178 10.40 -2.15 -6.67
C ARG A 178 9.80 -1.70 -5.32
N MET A 179 8.49 -1.81 -5.16
CA MET A 179 7.82 -1.54 -3.88
C MET A 179 8.24 -2.57 -2.81
N CYS A 180 8.23 -3.86 -3.14
CA CYS A 180 8.67 -4.94 -2.25
C CYS A 180 10.17 -4.84 -1.91
N ASP A 181 11.03 -4.40 -2.83
CA ASP A 181 12.44 -4.14 -2.56
C ASP A 181 12.65 -3.00 -1.57
N ARG A 182 11.83 -1.95 -1.62
CA ARG A 182 11.84 -0.90 -0.59
C ARG A 182 11.35 -1.43 0.75
N LEU A 183 10.30 -2.25 0.75
CA LEU A 183 9.76 -2.86 1.97
C LEU A 183 10.82 -3.75 2.64
N ARG A 184 11.48 -4.62 1.86
CA ARG A 184 12.59 -5.45 2.32
C ARG A 184 13.71 -4.62 2.93
N ARG A 185 14.22 -3.60 2.22
CA ARG A 185 15.29 -2.73 2.73
C ARG A 185 14.89 -2.05 4.04
N MET A 186 13.63 -1.63 4.17
CA MET A 186 13.14 -1.02 5.41
C MET A 186 13.14 -1.99 6.59
N MET A 187 12.85 -3.27 6.34
CA MET A 187 12.86 -4.31 7.37
C MET A 187 14.27 -4.82 7.70
N GLU A 188 15.18 -4.90 6.71
CA GLU A 188 16.57 -5.38 6.89
C GLU A 188 17.39 -4.48 7.83
N VAL A 189 17.13 -3.17 7.82
CA VAL A 189 17.85 -2.18 8.64
C VAL A 189 17.64 -2.40 10.15
N ASP A 190 16.67 -3.22 10.55
CA ASP A 190 16.18 -3.31 11.93
C ASP A 190 16.40 -4.66 12.65
N GLN A 191 17.35 -5.51 12.20
CA GLN A 191 17.62 -6.82 12.83
C GLN A 191 18.89 -6.89 13.71
N PRO A 192 18.89 -7.64 14.84
CA PRO A 192 17.75 -8.30 15.52
C PRO A 192 17.23 -7.48 16.74
N GLY A 193 15.91 -7.41 16.91
CA GLY A 193 15.26 -6.72 18.04
C GLY A 193 14.88 -5.25 17.80
N GLY A 194 14.86 -4.79 16.54
CA GLY A 194 14.51 -3.40 16.18
C GLY A 194 13.01 -3.12 16.22
N ILE A 195 12.47 -2.54 15.13
CA ILE A 195 11.09 -2.02 15.07
C ILE A 195 9.98 -3.07 15.30
N TRP A 196 10.35 -4.36 15.26
CA TRP A 196 9.44 -5.51 15.37
C TRP A 196 9.48 -6.20 16.74
N ALA A 197 10.31 -5.74 17.68
CA ALA A 197 10.29 -6.25 19.04
C ALA A 197 8.87 -6.16 19.61
N ASP A 198 8.33 -7.27 20.11
CA ASP A 198 6.97 -7.40 20.63
C ASP A 198 5.83 -7.15 19.61
N HIS A 199 6.14 -7.09 18.31
CA HIS A 199 5.18 -6.88 17.22
C HIS A 199 5.26 -7.98 16.16
N GLY A 200 5.35 -9.24 16.61
CA GLY A 200 5.51 -10.40 15.73
C GLY A 200 4.38 -10.56 14.71
N GLU A 201 3.13 -10.28 15.10
CA GLU A 201 1.97 -10.36 14.20
C GLU A 201 2.03 -9.32 13.06
N ALA A 202 2.50 -8.11 13.37
CA ALA A 202 2.74 -7.08 12.36
C ALA A 202 3.87 -7.47 11.40
N MET A 203 4.97 -8.02 11.93
CA MET A 203 6.06 -8.53 11.11
C MET A 203 5.58 -9.67 10.20
N LEU A 204 4.74 -10.56 10.73
CA LEU A 204 4.15 -11.67 10.00
C LEU A 204 3.27 -11.17 8.84
N TRP A 205 2.39 -10.21 9.11
CA TRP A 205 1.54 -9.61 8.08
C TRP A 205 2.37 -8.90 7.00
N VAL A 206 3.37 -8.11 7.39
CA VAL A 206 4.26 -7.43 6.42
C VAL A 206 5.01 -8.44 5.55
N ALA A 207 5.51 -9.54 6.13
CA ALA A 207 6.18 -10.59 5.38
C ALA A 207 5.22 -11.29 4.40
N PHE A 208 3.98 -11.53 4.82
CA PHE A 208 2.92 -12.07 3.97
C PHE A 208 2.61 -11.16 2.78
N ILE A 209 2.50 -9.84 2.99
CA ILE A 209 2.32 -8.88 1.89
C ILE A 209 3.50 -8.90 0.92
N GLY A 210 4.73 -9.00 1.41
CA GLY A 210 5.91 -9.17 0.57
C GLY A 210 5.86 -10.42 -0.30
N LEU A 211 5.32 -11.52 0.22
CA LEU A 211 5.08 -12.77 -0.51
C LEU A 211 3.95 -12.66 -1.54
N LEU A 212 2.89 -11.91 -1.26
CA LEU A 212 1.85 -11.61 -2.25
C LEU A 212 2.42 -10.86 -3.45
N GLY A 213 3.33 -9.91 -3.20
CA GLY A 213 3.94 -9.12 -4.27
C GLY A 213 5.05 -9.86 -5.04
N THR A 214 5.79 -10.74 -4.37
CA THR A 214 7.01 -11.40 -4.91
C THR A 214 7.19 -12.82 -4.40
N GLU A 215 7.84 -13.70 -5.17
CA GLU A 215 8.32 -15.01 -4.68
C GLU A 215 9.66 -14.88 -3.91
N GLY A 216 9.86 -13.80 -3.17
CA GLY A 216 11.12 -13.49 -2.53
C GLY A 216 11.46 -14.47 -1.39
N LYS A 217 12.52 -15.26 -1.55
CA LYS A 217 13.07 -16.16 -0.50
C LYS A 217 13.26 -15.45 0.85
N TRP A 218 13.61 -14.17 0.83
CA TRP A 218 13.78 -13.34 2.02
C TRP A 218 12.48 -13.19 2.82
N PHE A 219 11.37 -12.83 2.15
CA PHE A 219 10.07 -12.73 2.81
C PHE A 219 9.58 -14.09 3.30
N LEU A 220 9.83 -15.16 2.52
CA LEU A 220 9.46 -16.52 2.91
C LEU A 220 10.18 -16.96 4.18
N HIS A 221 11.49 -16.70 4.25
CA HIS A 221 12.30 -17.03 5.42
C HIS A 221 11.79 -16.31 6.68
N HIS A 222 11.47 -15.02 6.59
CA HIS A 222 10.94 -14.28 7.73
C HIS A 222 9.51 -14.63 8.09
N PHE A 223 8.66 -14.91 7.11
CA PHE A 223 7.34 -15.46 7.37
C PHE A 223 7.45 -16.76 8.18
N LYS A 224 8.24 -17.73 7.70
CA LYS A 224 8.45 -19.02 8.39
C LYS A 224 9.04 -18.84 9.79
N SER A 225 10.07 -18.02 9.94
CA SER A 225 10.72 -17.78 11.23
C SER A 225 9.77 -17.11 12.23
N THR A 226 8.91 -16.20 11.77
CA THR A 226 7.94 -15.50 12.61
C THR A 226 6.80 -16.43 13.03
N VAL A 227 6.30 -17.27 12.12
CA VAL A 227 5.31 -18.32 12.46
C VAL A 227 5.88 -19.26 13.51
N GLN A 228 7.12 -19.73 13.35
CA GLN A 228 7.77 -20.62 14.34
C GLN A 228 7.94 -19.94 15.71
N ALA A 229 8.28 -18.66 15.74
CA ALA A 229 8.41 -17.90 16.99
C ALA A 229 7.05 -17.74 17.70
N LEU A 230 5.98 -17.50 16.93
CA LEU A 230 4.63 -17.26 17.45
C LEU A 230 3.79 -18.54 17.64
N GLN A 231 4.29 -19.70 17.20
CA GLN A 231 3.60 -20.99 17.27
C GLN A 231 3.17 -21.41 18.69
N LYS A 232 3.80 -20.84 19.74
CA LYS A 232 3.41 -21.08 21.14
C LYS A 232 2.22 -20.24 21.61
N GLU A 233 1.86 -19.17 20.91
CA GLU A 233 0.84 -18.19 21.32
C GLU A 233 -0.39 -18.16 20.38
N ILE A 234 -0.19 -18.31 19.07
CA ILE A 234 -1.25 -18.11 18.04
C ILE A 234 -2.25 -19.27 17.92
N PHE A 235 -1.83 -20.51 18.11
CA PHE A 235 -2.67 -21.70 17.78
C PHE A 235 -3.64 -22.12 18.89
N SER A 236 -3.79 -21.32 19.94
CA SER A 236 -4.70 -21.60 21.07
C SER A 236 -6.14 -21.12 20.85
N GLY A 237 -6.39 -20.28 19.84
CA GLY A 237 -7.70 -19.69 19.53
C GLY A 237 -8.25 -20.14 18.16
N ASN A 238 -9.57 -20.03 17.98
CA ASN A 238 -10.29 -20.48 16.78
C ASN A 238 -9.97 -19.68 15.49
N ASP A 239 -9.34 -18.49 15.58
CA ASP A 239 -9.21 -17.58 14.43
C ASP A 239 -7.82 -17.57 13.74
N GLY A 240 -6.81 -18.19 14.34
CA GLY A 240 -5.50 -18.46 13.71
C GLY A 240 -4.82 -17.27 13.00
N ILE A 241 -4.08 -17.57 11.92
CA ILE A 241 -3.36 -16.57 11.09
C ILE A 241 -4.34 -15.67 10.31
N VAL A 242 -5.49 -16.19 9.92
CA VAL A 242 -6.51 -15.44 9.17
C VAL A 242 -7.06 -14.30 10.01
N GLY A 243 -7.43 -14.55 11.27
CA GLY A 243 -7.90 -13.51 12.19
C GLY A 243 -6.87 -12.38 12.37
N ILE A 244 -5.59 -12.74 12.49
CA ILE A 244 -4.49 -11.77 12.55
C ILE A 244 -4.46 -10.94 11.27
N PHE A 245 -4.44 -11.55 10.10
CA PHE A 245 -4.34 -10.80 8.84
C PHE A 245 -5.58 -9.93 8.56
N SER A 246 -6.77 -10.42 8.90
CA SER A 246 -8.01 -9.65 8.84
C SER A 246 -8.01 -8.43 9.75
N SER A 247 -7.32 -8.47 10.90
CA SER A 247 -7.11 -7.31 11.78
C SER A 247 -6.22 -6.20 11.17
N PHE A 248 -5.54 -6.47 10.06
CA PHE A 248 -4.87 -5.48 9.24
C PHE A 248 -5.72 -5.18 7.98
N LEU A 249 -5.35 -5.78 6.85
CA LEU A 249 -6.08 -5.74 5.58
C LEU A 249 -6.14 -7.16 5.01
N TRP A 250 -7.30 -7.50 4.48
CA TRP A 250 -7.59 -8.82 3.94
C TRP A 250 -8.42 -8.69 2.67
N ASP A 251 -8.08 -9.51 1.67
CA ASP A 251 -8.83 -9.65 0.44
C ASP A 251 -9.18 -11.13 0.25
N GLU A 252 -10.49 -11.43 0.25
CA GLU A 252 -11.00 -12.80 0.20
C GLU A 252 -10.70 -13.51 -1.13
N ALA A 253 -10.38 -12.76 -2.19
CA ALA A 253 -10.08 -13.36 -3.48
C ALA A 253 -8.62 -13.82 -3.56
N LEU A 254 -7.67 -13.01 -3.07
CA LEU A 254 -6.24 -13.22 -3.26
C LEU A 254 -5.55 -13.87 -2.06
N CYS A 255 -5.88 -13.45 -0.84
CA CYS A 255 -5.13 -13.85 0.34
C CYS A 255 -5.25 -15.34 0.69
N PRO A 256 -6.45 -15.98 0.64
CA PRO A 256 -6.59 -17.40 0.93
C PRO A 256 -5.76 -18.31 0.01
N GLN A 257 -5.64 -17.95 -1.27
CA GLN A 257 -4.94 -18.78 -2.26
C GLN A 257 -3.44 -18.87 -1.95
N LEU A 258 -2.83 -17.76 -1.53
CA LEU A 258 -1.43 -17.76 -1.14
C LEU A 258 -1.24 -18.47 0.20
N LEU A 259 -2.11 -18.22 1.17
CA LEU A 259 -2.01 -18.85 2.49
C LEU A 259 -2.08 -20.38 2.38
N ALA A 260 -3.02 -20.91 1.59
CA ALA A 260 -3.13 -22.35 1.34
C ALA A 260 -1.86 -22.95 0.71
N ARG A 261 -1.19 -22.22 -0.20
CA ARG A 261 0.11 -22.65 -0.77
C ARG A 261 1.23 -22.65 0.27
N LEU A 262 1.20 -21.69 1.18
CA LEU A 262 2.17 -21.60 2.27
C LEU A 262 1.91 -22.65 3.35
N GLU A 263 0.73 -23.25 3.43
CA GLU A 263 0.40 -24.35 4.34
C GLU A 263 0.68 -25.73 3.74
N ASP A 264 0.92 -25.82 2.42
CA ASP A 264 1.26 -27.08 1.76
C ASP A 264 2.67 -27.57 2.18
N PRO A 265 2.80 -28.75 2.82
CA PRO A 265 4.08 -29.32 3.25
C PRO A 265 5.13 -29.44 2.13
N GLY A 266 4.72 -29.50 0.85
CA GLY A 266 5.64 -29.52 -0.29
C GLY A 266 6.46 -28.23 -0.46
N VAL A 267 5.90 -27.07 -0.13
CA VAL A 267 6.59 -25.76 -0.20
C VAL A 267 7.53 -25.55 1.00
N PHE A 268 7.41 -26.37 2.03
CA PHE A 268 8.29 -26.33 3.20
C PHE A 268 9.62 -27.07 3.02
N ASN A 269 9.72 -27.99 2.05
CA ASN A 269 10.88 -28.89 1.89
C ASN A 269 11.84 -28.53 0.74
N GLU A 270 11.55 -27.54 -0.11
CA GLU A 270 12.41 -27.15 -1.23
C GLU A 270 13.12 -25.78 -1.04
N ALA A 271 13.56 -25.47 0.18
CA ALA A 271 14.40 -24.30 0.46
C ALA A 271 15.72 -24.67 1.13
#